data_AF-A0A067PFS8-F1
#
_entry.id   AF-A0A067PFS8-F1
#
_cell.length_a   1.000
_cell.length_b   1.000
_cell.length_c   1.000
_cell.angle_alpha   90.00
_cell.angle_beta   90.00
_cell.angle_gamma   90.00
#
_symmetry.space_group_name_H-M   'P 1'
#
loop_
_entity.id
_entity.type
_entity.pdbx_description
1 polymer ?
#
loop_
_entity_poly.entity_id
_entity_poly.type
_entity_poly.pdbx_seq_one_letter_code
_entity_poly.pdbx_strand_id
1 'polypeptide(L)'
;MHCQLAGNEIQKLKTKINLKVEKAKGRKSNQFQTQAKFLTSAECDGYYLKQAGEKAEKARIEAEKLAAKESLEKQHAEERLRVVGDPTVSFSGNLKTHKKPYLQTVAFTLVLLTEGTNATLVNNIVMKLKDNPHLASNTRYSGLCHPDLVNMAPNPVQGESSRTEPTPEPSTRPCLPLSAQPQLGGSSHRQIAPTAESHRFESENIPPPPTPGPSGFRNPPTPPHNHQPINAAINPASFYGYSLPYHPLSSLRSPLPPPQYPPYPWCPPQ
;
A
#
# COMPACT_ATOMS: atom_id res chain seq x y z
N MET A 1 52.91 -37.97 42.01
CA MET A 1 51.66 -37.20 41.81
C MET A 1 51.86 -35.68 41.80
N HIS A 2 52.73 -35.09 42.62
CA HIS A 2 52.93 -33.63 42.67
C HIS A 2 53.37 -32.99 41.34
N CYS A 3 54.21 -33.66 40.54
CA CYS A 3 54.67 -33.12 39.25
C CYS A 3 53.54 -32.98 38.22
N GLN A 4 52.55 -33.88 38.25
CA GLN A 4 51.41 -33.86 37.32
C GLN A 4 50.43 -32.75 37.68
N LEU A 5 50.20 -32.51 38.98
CA LEU A 5 49.43 -31.36 39.47
C LEU A 5 50.09 -30.03 39.09
N ALA A 6 51.41 -29.93 39.24
CA ALA A 6 52.16 -28.75 38.82
C ALA A 6 52.06 -28.52 37.30
N GLY A 7 52.18 -29.58 36.49
CA GLY A 7 52.01 -29.50 35.03
C GLY A 7 50.63 -28.99 34.62
N ASN A 8 49.57 -29.50 35.27
CA ASN A 8 48.19 -29.06 35.02
C ASN A 8 47.99 -27.59 35.42
N GLU A 9 48.54 -27.15 36.54
CA GLU A 9 48.41 -25.77 37.00
C GLU A 9 49.20 -24.80 36.10
N ILE A 10 50.39 -25.20 35.62
CA ILE A 10 51.17 -24.43 34.64
C ILE A 10 50.40 -24.29 33.32
N GLN A 11 49.79 -25.36 32.80
CA GLN A 11 48.96 -25.28 31.59
C GLN A 11 47.73 -24.38 31.79
N LYS A 12 47.09 -24.45 32.96
CA LYS A 12 45.96 -23.59 33.34
C LYS A 12 46.35 -22.13 33.46
N LEU A 13 47.55 -21.83 33.98
CA LEU A 13 48.09 -20.48 34.04
C LEU A 13 48.46 -19.96 32.65
N LYS A 14 49.11 -20.79 31.82
CA LYS A 14 49.47 -20.45 30.44
C LYS A 14 48.24 -20.13 29.59
N THR A 15 47.17 -20.92 29.69
CA THR A 15 45.90 -20.64 29.02
C THR A 15 45.25 -19.34 29.51
N LYS A 16 45.23 -19.08 30.83
CA LYS A 16 44.72 -17.81 31.39
C LYS A 16 45.51 -16.59 30.94
N ILE A 17 46.84 -16.68 30.85
CA ILE A 17 47.70 -15.60 30.38
C ILE A 17 47.44 -15.32 28.91
N ASN A 18 47.42 -16.36 28.07
CA ASN A 18 47.13 -16.21 26.64
C ASN A 18 45.73 -15.63 26.40
N LEU A 19 44.72 -16.07 27.18
CA LEU A 19 43.36 -15.53 27.08
C LEU A 19 43.28 -14.03 27.45
N LYS A 20 44.11 -13.56 28.39
CA LYS A 20 44.19 -12.13 28.74
C LYS A 20 44.88 -11.32 27.64
N VAL A 21 45.93 -11.84 27.03
CA VAL A 21 46.63 -11.20 25.91
C VAL A 21 45.73 -11.10 24.68
N GLU A 22 45.01 -12.17 24.34
CA GLU A 22 44.02 -12.18 23.25
C GLU A 22 42.85 -11.23 23.53
N LYS A 23 42.31 -11.20 24.76
CA LYS A 23 41.29 -10.22 25.15
C LYS A 23 41.79 -8.77 25.14
N ALA A 24 43.06 -8.52 25.46
CA ALA A 24 43.66 -7.19 25.40
C ALA A 24 43.91 -6.74 23.94
N LYS A 25 44.32 -7.66 23.06
CA LYS A 25 44.39 -7.41 21.60
C LYS A 25 43.00 -7.17 20.99
N GLY A 26 42.00 -7.97 21.37
CA GLY A 26 40.61 -7.82 20.92
C GLY A 26 39.87 -6.61 21.51
N ARG A 27 40.21 -6.13 22.71
CA ARG A 27 39.57 -4.94 23.30
C ARG A 27 39.88 -3.63 22.58
N LYS A 28 40.93 -3.58 21.74
CA LYS A 28 41.15 -2.44 20.82
C LYS A 28 40.06 -2.35 19.74
N SER A 29 39.29 -3.41 19.46
CA SER A 29 38.16 -3.37 18.52
C SER A 29 36.84 -2.93 19.16
N ASN A 30 36.77 -2.79 20.49
CA ASN A 30 35.59 -2.24 21.18
C ASN A 30 35.72 -0.72 21.43
N GLN A 31 36.72 -0.08 20.84
CA GLN A 31 36.67 1.36 20.68
C GLN A 31 35.44 1.65 19.82
N PHE A 32 34.51 2.46 20.33
CA PHE A 32 33.29 2.86 19.62
C PHE A 32 33.73 3.51 18.30
N GLN A 33 33.78 2.72 17.22
CA GLN A 33 34.13 3.20 15.88
C GLN A 33 32.90 3.90 15.30
N THR A 34 32.42 4.91 15.99
CA THR A 34 31.43 5.80 15.42
C THR A 34 32.15 6.76 14.51
N GLN A 35 31.90 6.64 13.22
CA GLN A 35 32.14 7.72 12.25
C GLN A 35 31.19 8.91 12.45
N ALA A 36 30.55 9.01 13.62
CA ALA A 36 29.69 10.12 13.96
C ALA A 36 30.58 11.37 14.07
N LYS A 37 30.40 12.28 13.11
CA LYS A 37 31.00 13.61 13.18
C LYS A 37 30.44 14.28 14.44
N PHE A 38 31.28 14.55 15.42
CA PHE A 38 30.91 15.37 16.57
C PHE A 38 30.60 16.76 16.02
N LEU A 39 29.32 17.11 15.98
CA LEU A 39 28.87 18.43 15.58
C LEU A 39 29.18 19.41 16.71
N THR A 40 29.82 20.53 16.38
CA THR A 40 29.98 21.65 17.31
C THR A 40 28.61 22.29 17.60
N SER A 41 28.46 23.01 18.71
CA SER A 41 27.15 23.55 19.14
C SER A 41 26.42 24.33 18.04
N ALA A 42 27.14 25.17 17.29
CA ALA A 42 26.56 25.94 16.17
C ALA A 42 26.14 25.07 14.97
N GLU A 43 26.88 24.00 14.66
CA GLU A 43 26.49 23.05 13.61
C GLU A 43 25.28 22.19 14.02
N CYS A 44 25.13 21.96 15.33
CA CYS A 44 24.02 21.20 15.90
C CYS A 44 22.67 21.91 15.68
N ASP A 45 22.62 23.22 15.90
CA ASP A 45 21.42 24.03 15.70
C ASP A 45 20.95 24.01 14.24
N GLY A 46 21.88 24.18 13.29
CA GLY A 46 21.58 24.09 11.86
C GLY A 46 21.08 22.70 11.44
N TYR A 47 21.66 21.64 12.02
CA TYR A 47 21.21 20.27 11.79
C TYR A 47 19.79 20.03 12.31
N TYR A 48 19.48 20.48 13.53
CA TYR A 48 18.13 20.35 14.08
C TYR A 48 17.10 21.18 13.32
N LEU A 49 17.45 22.40 12.91
CA LEU A 49 16.55 23.23 12.11
C LEU A 49 16.22 22.55 10.77
N LYS A 50 17.24 21.99 10.09
CA LYS A 50 17.05 21.24 8.84
C LYS A 50 16.19 19.98 9.06
N GLN A 51 16.48 19.20 10.10
CA GLN A 51 15.73 18.00 10.41
C GLN A 51 14.27 18.32 10.80
N ALA A 52 14.03 19.43 11.51
CA ALA A 52 12.69 19.91 11.82
C ALA A 52 11.94 20.32 10.55
N GLY A 53 12.60 21.02 9.62
CA GLY A 53 12.04 21.36 8.31
C GLY A 53 11.67 20.12 7.48
N GLU A 54 12.57 19.13 7.39
CA GLU A 54 12.30 17.87 6.67
C GLU A 54 11.15 17.08 7.28
N LYS A 55 11.07 17.01 8.62
CA LYS A 55 9.95 16.36 9.32
C LYS A 55 8.63 17.09 9.08
N ALA A 56 8.63 18.42 9.13
CA ALA A 56 7.45 19.24 8.88
C ALA A 56 6.95 19.07 7.44
N GLU A 57 7.85 19.08 6.45
CA GLU A 57 7.49 18.87 5.05
C GLU A 57 6.94 17.46 4.80
N LYS A 58 7.58 16.43 5.37
CA LYS A 58 7.10 15.05 5.26
C LYS A 58 5.70 14.90 5.88
N ALA A 59 5.48 15.48 7.05
CA ALA A 59 4.18 15.47 7.71
C ALA A 59 3.11 16.19 6.87
N ARG A 60 3.46 17.31 6.22
CA ARG A 60 2.57 18.03 5.30
C ARG A 60 2.16 17.16 4.11
N ILE A 61 3.13 16.51 3.45
CA ILE A 61 2.87 15.64 2.30
C ILE A 61 2.00 14.43 2.71
N GLU A 62 2.26 13.83 3.87
CA GLU A 62 1.45 12.72 4.38
C GLU A 62 0.02 13.15 4.70
N ALA A 63 -0.16 14.32 5.31
CA ALA A 63 -1.48 14.90 5.59
C ALA A 63 -2.25 15.20 4.29
N GLU A 64 -1.60 15.79 3.28
CA GLU A 64 -2.22 16.06 1.97
C GLU A 64 -2.63 14.76 1.27
N LYS A 65 -1.79 13.72 1.30
CA LYS A 65 -2.12 12.40 0.74
C LYS A 65 -3.30 11.75 1.46
N LEU A 66 -3.38 11.90 2.78
CA LEU A 66 -4.50 11.36 3.55
C LEU A 66 -5.80 12.09 3.20
N ALA A 67 -5.78 13.43 3.19
CA ALA A 67 -6.93 14.26 2.81
C ALA A 67 -7.41 13.97 1.37
N ALA A 68 -6.49 13.78 0.43
CA ALA A 68 -6.82 13.42 -0.94
C ALA A 68 -7.51 12.04 -1.03
N LYS A 69 -7.04 11.05 -0.25
CA LYS A 69 -7.68 9.72 -0.17
C LYS A 69 -9.08 9.79 0.42
N GLU A 70 -9.26 10.51 1.52
CA GLU A 70 -10.57 10.68 2.16
C GLU A 70 -11.57 11.38 1.25
N SER A 71 -11.12 12.42 0.53
CA SER A 71 -11.94 13.13 -0.46
C SER A 71 -12.39 12.20 -1.60
N LEU A 72 -11.48 11.38 -2.14
CA LEU A 72 -11.79 10.41 -3.18
C LEU A 72 -12.76 9.33 -2.68
N GLU A 73 -12.57 8.83 -1.47
CA GLU A 73 -13.46 7.84 -0.87
C GLU A 73 -14.87 8.40 -0.66
N LYS A 74 -14.98 9.66 -0.21
CA LYS A 74 -16.26 10.36 -0.09
C LYS A 74 -16.96 10.50 -1.44
N GLN A 75 -16.24 10.89 -2.49
CA GLN A 75 -16.81 10.96 -3.85
C GLN A 75 -17.34 9.60 -4.32
N HIS A 76 -16.59 8.52 -4.09
CA HIS A 76 -17.05 7.18 -4.41
C HIS A 76 -18.26 6.76 -3.56
N ALA A 77 -18.34 7.16 -2.29
CA ALA A 77 -19.50 6.89 -1.45
C ALA A 77 -20.76 7.63 -1.96
N GLU A 78 -20.62 8.90 -2.33
CA GLU A 78 -21.71 9.69 -2.93
C GLU A 78 -22.17 9.09 -4.27
N GLU A 79 -21.23 8.67 -5.11
CA GLU A 79 -21.53 7.99 -6.37
C GLU A 79 -22.30 6.69 -6.14
N ARG A 80 -21.91 5.88 -5.14
CA ARG A 80 -22.63 4.66 -4.76
C ARG A 80 -24.07 4.94 -4.35
N LEU A 81 -24.30 5.96 -3.52
CA LEU A 81 -25.65 6.36 -3.10
C LEU A 81 -26.49 6.84 -4.29
N ARG A 82 -25.91 7.64 -5.18
CA ARG A 82 -26.57 8.10 -6.41
C ARG A 82 -26.99 6.92 -7.29
N VAL A 83 -26.07 5.97 -7.50
CA VAL A 83 -26.34 4.78 -8.32
C VAL A 83 -27.42 3.93 -7.66
N VAL A 84 -27.41 3.70 -6.34
CA VAL A 84 -28.49 2.95 -5.67
C VAL A 84 -29.87 3.56 -5.91
N GLY A 85 -29.98 4.90 -5.86
CA GLY A 85 -31.24 5.60 -6.11
C GLY A 85 -31.72 5.58 -7.56
N ASP A 86 -30.84 5.31 -8.52
CA ASP A 86 -31.17 5.32 -9.95
C ASP A 86 -31.30 3.88 -10.51
N PRO A 87 -32.53 3.37 -10.73
CA PRO A 87 -32.74 2.03 -11.29
C PRO A 87 -32.40 1.93 -12.78
N THR A 88 -32.21 3.05 -13.48
CA THR A 88 -31.91 3.07 -14.93
C THR A 88 -30.45 2.74 -15.23
N VAL A 89 -29.57 2.87 -14.23
CA VAL A 89 -28.15 2.54 -14.36
C VAL A 89 -27.98 1.03 -14.47
N SER A 90 -27.59 0.55 -15.65
CA SER A 90 -27.22 -0.83 -15.93
C SER A 90 -25.72 -1.07 -15.83
N PHE A 91 -25.35 -2.24 -15.32
CA PHE A 91 -23.98 -2.71 -15.21
C PHE A 91 -23.71 -3.74 -16.30
N SER A 92 -22.59 -3.58 -17.01
CA SER A 92 -22.23 -4.42 -18.15
C SER A 92 -20.73 -4.70 -18.22
N GLY A 93 -20.39 -5.77 -18.93
CA GLY A 93 -19.01 -6.18 -19.18
C GLY A 93 -18.47 -7.17 -18.17
N ASN A 94 -17.21 -7.57 -18.37
CA ASN A 94 -16.58 -8.60 -17.56
C ASN A 94 -16.18 -8.06 -16.18
N LEU A 95 -16.70 -8.66 -15.11
CA LEU A 95 -16.38 -8.28 -13.72
C LEU A 95 -14.87 -8.32 -13.43
N LYS A 96 -14.09 -9.19 -14.08
CA LYS A 96 -12.64 -9.29 -13.85
C LYS A 96 -11.84 -8.12 -14.43
N THR A 97 -12.37 -7.40 -15.42
CA THR A 97 -11.69 -6.27 -16.07
C THR A 97 -12.00 -4.93 -15.40
N HIS A 98 -13.00 -4.88 -14.52
CA HIS A 98 -13.43 -3.66 -13.86
C HIS A 98 -12.54 -3.28 -12.66
N LYS A 99 -12.42 -1.97 -12.42
CA LYS A 99 -11.65 -1.42 -11.29
C LYS A 99 -12.39 -1.64 -9.97
N LYS A 100 -11.64 -1.70 -8.86
CA LYS A 100 -12.18 -1.88 -7.50
C LYS A 100 -13.39 -0.98 -7.15
N PRO A 101 -13.37 0.36 -7.37
CA PRO A 101 -14.52 1.20 -7.01
C PRO A 101 -15.80 0.81 -7.75
N TYR A 102 -15.71 0.42 -9.02
CA TYR A 102 -16.87 -0.08 -9.78
C TYR A 102 -17.43 -1.37 -9.17
N LEU A 103 -16.56 -2.32 -8.82
CA LEU A 103 -16.95 -3.56 -8.15
C LEU A 103 -17.59 -3.30 -6.79
N GLN A 104 -17.09 -2.34 -6.03
CA GLN A 104 -17.71 -1.91 -4.77
C GLN A 104 -19.09 -1.32 -4.99
N THR A 105 -19.30 -0.54 -6.06
CA THR A 105 -20.62 -0.02 -6.42
C THR A 105 -21.60 -1.13 -6.76
N VAL A 106 -21.19 -2.12 -7.55
CA VAL A 106 -22.02 -3.30 -7.86
C VAL A 106 -22.29 -4.15 -6.62
N ALA A 107 -21.30 -4.36 -5.76
CA ALA A 107 -21.48 -5.07 -4.50
C ALA A 107 -22.48 -4.33 -3.58
N PHE A 108 -22.37 -3.00 -3.50
CA PHE A 108 -23.25 -2.16 -2.69
C PHE A 108 -24.71 -2.20 -3.18
N THR A 109 -24.94 -2.14 -4.50
CA THR A 109 -26.31 -2.26 -5.07
C THR A 109 -26.93 -3.64 -4.86
N LEU A 110 -26.12 -4.69 -4.73
CA LEU A 110 -26.54 -6.04 -4.38
C LEU A 110 -26.62 -6.30 -2.87
N VAL A 111 -26.39 -5.28 -2.04
CA VAL A 111 -26.37 -5.35 -0.56
C VAL A 111 -25.35 -6.38 -0.05
N LEU A 112 -24.17 -6.39 -0.68
CA LEU A 112 -23.02 -7.21 -0.30
C LEU A 112 -21.96 -6.37 0.41
N LEU A 113 -21.01 -7.05 1.05
CA LEU A 113 -19.85 -6.41 1.65
C LEU A 113 -18.97 -5.76 0.58
N THR A 114 -18.66 -4.47 0.74
CA THR A 114 -17.82 -3.68 -0.18
C THR A 114 -16.33 -3.79 0.12
N GLU A 115 -15.96 -4.40 1.23
CA GLU A 115 -14.56 -4.60 1.64
C GLU A 115 -13.93 -5.83 1.00
N GLY A 116 -12.62 -5.76 0.75
CA GLY A 116 -11.82 -6.89 0.24
C GLY A 116 -10.98 -6.60 -1.00
N THR A 117 -10.45 -7.67 -1.58
CA THR A 117 -9.71 -7.66 -2.85
C THR A 117 -10.67 -7.73 -4.05
N ASN A 118 -10.19 -7.40 -5.25
CA ASN A 118 -11.03 -7.51 -6.46
C ASN A 118 -11.57 -8.93 -6.65
N ALA A 119 -10.75 -9.96 -6.41
CA ALA A 119 -11.17 -11.35 -6.54
C ALA A 119 -12.31 -11.71 -5.58
N THR A 120 -12.24 -11.26 -4.32
CA THR A 120 -13.31 -11.50 -3.34
C THR A 120 -14.62 -10.79 -3.73
N LEU A 121 -14.54 -9.54 -4.22
CA LEU A 121 -15.72 -8.79 -4.66
C LEU A 121 -16.39 -9.47 -5.87
N VAL A 122 -15.59 -9.85 -6.87
CA VAL A 122 -16.09 -10.56 -8.06
C VAL A 122 -16.76 -11.88 -7.67
N ASN A 123 -16.14 -12.67 -6.78
CA ASN A 123 -16.70 -13.95 -6.35
C ASN A 123 -18.04 -13.75 -5.62
N ASN A 124 -18.11 -12.80 -4.69
CA ASN A 124 -19.34 -12.50 -3.95
C ASN A 124 -20.47 -12.04 -4.88
N ILE A 125 -20.17 -11.17 -5.86
CA ILE A 125 -21.15 -10.71 -6.86
C ILE A 125 -21.66 -11.90 -7.69
N VAL A 126 -20.75 -12.72 -8.22
CA VAL A 126 -21.11 -13.88 -9.05
C VAL A 126 -21.95 -14.88 -8.25
N MET A 127 -21.54 -15.20 -7.01
CA MET A 127 -22.27 -16.10 -6.13
C MET A 127 -23.68 -15.57 -5.85
N LYS A 128 -23.82 -14.28 -5.51
CA LYS A 128 -25.12 -13.66 -5.25
C LYS A 128 -26.05 -13.71 -6.47
N LEU A 129 -25.52 -13.46 -7.67
CA LEU A 129 -26.29 -13.55 -8.93
C LEU A 129 -26.68 -14.99 -9.27
N LYS A 130 -25.82 -15.98 -8.95
CA LYS A 130 -26.14 -17.42 -9.11
C LYS A 130 -27.23 -17.87 -8.13
N ASP A 131 -27.14 -17.45 -6.87
CA ASP A 131 -28.11 -17.78 -5.82
C ASP A 131 -29.47 -17.11 -6.04
N ASN A 132 -29.50 -16.00 -6.80
CA ASN A 132 -30.71 -15.20 -7.02
C ASN A 132 -30.94 -14.96 -8.52
N PRO A 133 -31.46 -15.97 -9.26
CA PRO A 133 -31.64 -15.87 -10.72
C PRO A 133 -32.50 -14.68 -11.18
N HIS A 134 -33.46 -14.24 -10.35
CA HIS A 134 -34.29 -13.07 -10.63
C HIS A 134 -33.48 -11.77 -10.74
N LEU A 135 -32.35 -11.66 -10.01
CA LEU A 135 -31.43 -10.52 -10.13
C LEU A 135 -30.66 -10.58 -11.45
N ALA A 136 -30.30 -11.77 -11.93
CA ALA A 136 -29.66 -11.94 -13.23
C ALA A 136 -30.59 -11.57 -14.40
N SER A 137 -31.90 -11.79 -14.25
CA SER A 137 -32.92 -11.36 -15.23
C SER A 137 -33.21 -9.85 -15.20
N ASN A 138 -32.77 -9.13 -14.17
CA ASN A 138 -32.97 -7.69 -14.08
C ASN A 138 -32.14 -6.96 -15.13
N THR A 139 -32.75 -6.06 -15.90
CA THR A 139 -32.08 -5.21 -16.90
C THR A 139 -30.84 -4.50 -16.34
N ARG A 140 -30.84 -4.21 -15.04
CA ARG A 140 -29.72 -3.60 -14.32
C ARG A 140 -28.46 -4.47 -14.28
N TYR A 141 -28.60 -5.79 -14.16
CA TYR A 141 -27.47 -6.71 -13.96
C TYR A 141 -27.30 -7.71 -15.12
N SER A 142 -28.18 -7.68 -16.12
CA SER A 142 -28.17 -8.60 -17.26
C SER A 142 -26.83 -8.58 -18.02
N GLY A 143 -26.17 -7.43 -18.08
CA GLY A 143 -24.86 -7.27 -18.73
C GLY A 143 -23.68 -7.86 -17.95
N LEU A 144 -23.86 -8.25 -16.69
CA LEU A 144 -22.82 -8.85 -15.84
C LEU A 144 -22.76 -10.38 -15.92
N CYS A 145 -23.89 -11.01 -16.26
CA CYS A 145 -23.98 -12.46 -16.42
C CYS A 145 -23.53 -12.85 -17.83
N HIS A 146 -22.24 -13.07 -18.04
CA HIS A 146 -21.79 -13.76 -19.25
C HIS A 146 -21.94 -15.28 -19.09
N PRO A 147 -22.55 -15.97 -20.08
CA PRO A 147 -22.81 -17.41 -20.02
C PRO A 147 -21.53 -18.25 -19.93
N ASP A 148 -20.38 -17.70 -20.31
CA ASP A 148 -19.07 -18.36 -20.17
C ASP A 148 -18.72 -18.72 -18.72
N LEU A 149 -19.33 -18.07 -17.72
CA LEU A 149 -19.16 -18.40 -16.29
C LEU A 149 -20.13 -19.45 -15.76
N VAL A 150 -21.17 -19.79 -16.53
CA VAL A 150 -22.19 -20.79 -16.15
C VAL A 150 -21.86 -22.16 -16.75
N ASN A 151 -21.15 -22.21 -17.89
CA ASN A 151 -20.70 -23.47 -18.51
C ASN A 151 -19.32 -23.99 -18.06
N MET A 152 -18.69 -23.38 -17.05
CA MET A 152 -17.67 -24.09 -16.27
C MET A 152 -18.34 -25.03 -15.25
N ALA A 153 -19.08 -26.01 -15.77
CA ALA A 153 -19.29 -27.24 -15.03
C ALA A 153 -17.90 -27.84 -14.75
N PRO A 154 -17.64 -28.36 -13.55
CA PRO A 154 -16.40 -29.07 -13.27
C PRO A 154 -16.34 -30.24 -14.24
N ASN A 155 -15.45 -30.15 -15.23
CA ASN A 155 -15.18 -31.26 -16.13
C ASN A 155 -14.74 -32.42 -15.21
N PRO A 156 -15.51 -33.53 -15.13
CA PRO A 156 -15.13 -34.63 -14.27
C PRO A 156 -13.77 -35.13 -14.75
N VAL A 157 -12.85 -35.21 -13.81
CA VAL A 157 -11.52 -35.78 -13.98
C VAL A 157 -11.69 -37.24 -14.45
N GLN A 158 -11.77 -37.45 -15.76
CA GLN A 158 -11.24 -38.64 -16.42
C GLN A 158 -9.79 -38.26 -16.73
N GLY A 159 -8.79 -38.81 -16.03
CA GLY A 159 -8.52 -40.24 -16.05
C GLY A 159 -7.67 -40.52 -17.28
N GLU A 160 -6.36 -40.36 -17.11
CA GLU A 160 -5.26 -41.06 -17.81
C GLU A 160 -5.39 -41.30 -19.33
N SER A 161 -4.57 -40.62 -20.15
CA SER A 161 -3.80 -41.32 -21.19
C SER A 161 -2.75 -40.43 -21.87
N SER A 162 -1.48 -40.79 -21.66
CA SER A 162 -0.47 -41.03 -22.70
C SER A 162 -0.26 -39.99 -23.83
N ARG A 163 0.76 -39.15 -23.61
CA ARG A 163 1.93 -38.91 -24.49
C ARG A 163 1.82 -39.37 -25.97
N THR A 164 1.73 -38.43 -26.91
CA THR A 164 2.29 -38.50 -28.29
C THR A 164 2.43 -37.05 -28.80
N GLU A 165 3.64 -36.48 -28.73
CA GLU A 165 4.52 -36.07 -29.86
C GLU A 165 3.96 -35.05 -30.89
N PRO A 166 4.80 -34.10 -31.36
CA PRO A 166 4.37 -32.91 -32.09
C PRO A 166 4.32 -33.14 -33.61
N THR A 167 3.26 -32.65 -34.24
CA THR A 167 3.18 -32.52 -35.71
C THR A 167 3.28 -31.05 -36.10
N PRO A 168 4.27 -30.64 -36.90
CA PRO A 168 4.31 -29.32 -37.52
C PRO A 168 3.64 -29.40 -38.90
N GLU A 169 2.59 -28.62 -39.13
CA GLU A 169 2.09 -28.36 -40.48
C GLU A 169 1.82 -26.85 -40.68
N PRO A 170 2.29 -26.28 -41.81
CA PRO A 170 2.17 -24.87 -42.13
C PRO A 170 0.85 -24.61 -42.86
N SER A 171 0.03 -23.68 -42.37
CA SER A 171 -1.16 -23.24 -43.11
C SER A 171 -1.19 -21.73 -43.27
N THR A 172 -0.49 -21.32 -44.33
CA THR A 172 -0.74 -20.19 -45.19
C THR A 172 -2.21 -19.80 -45.23
N ARG A 173 -2.56 -18.55 -44.86
CA ARG A 173 -3.75 -17.83 -45.37
C ARG A 173 -3.58 -16.31 -45.15
N PRO A 174 -4.26 -15.47 -45.97
CA PRO A 174 -3.62 -14.39 -46.70
C PRO A 174 -3.92 -13.01 -46.11
N CYS A 175 -2.98 -12.09 -46.32
CA CYS A 175 -3.16 -10.65 -46.12
C CYS A 175 -4.39 -10.15 -46.89
N LEU A 176 -5.31 -9.50 -46.17
CA LEU A 176 -6.30 -8.62 -46.79
C LEU A 176 -5.78 -7.17 -46.76
N PRO A 177 -6.00 -6.39 -47.85
CA PRO A 177 -5.47 -5.05 -47.98
C PRO A 177 -6.22 -4.05 -47.12
N LEU A 178 -5.43 -3.23 -46.43
CA LEU A 178 -5.81 -2.05 -45.68
C LEU A 178 -6.44 -1.02 -46.64
N SER A 179 -7.76 -0.83 -46.53
CA SER A 179 -8.49 0.18 -47.30
C SER A 179 -8.19 1.56 -46.73
N ALA A 180 -7.63 2.42 -47.58
CA ALA A 180 -7.44 3.83 -47.33
C ALA A 180 -8.80 4.55 -47.33
N GLN A 181 -9.07 5.33 -46.29
CA GLN A 181 -10.04 6.43 -46.38
C GLN A 181 -9.47 7.71 -45.78
N PRO A 182 -9.91 8.86 -46.30
CA PRO A 182 -9.10 10.06 -46.42
C PRO A 182 -9.25 10.98 -45.21
N GLN A 183 -8.15 11.64 -44.87
CA GLN A 183 -8.19 12.91 -44.16
C GLN A 183 -8.81 13.97 -45.06
N LEU A 184 -9.68 14.83 -44.52
CA LEU A 184 -9.82 16.23 -44.96
C LEU A 184 -10.78 17.01 -44.05
N GLY A 185 -10.28 18.15 -43.55
CA GLY A 185 -11.05 19.28 -43.04
C GLY A 185 -11.41 19.19 -41.56
N GLY A 186 -10.99 20.09 -40.65
CA GLY A 186 -10.58 21.48 -40.80
C GLY A 186 -11.37 22.31 -39.79
N SER A 187 -10.74 22.78 -38.72
CA SER A 187 -11.17 23.93 -37.88
C SER A 187 -10.04 24.20 -36.88
N SER A 188 -9.12 25.13 -37.12
CA SER A 188 -9.28 26.58 -37.02
C SER A 188 -9.82 27.06 -35.68
N HIS A 189 -9.03 26.95 -34.59
CA HIS A 189 -9.18 27.92 -33.50
C HIS A 189 -7.93 28.12 -32.63
N ARG A 190 -7.39 29.34 -32.75
CA ARG A 190 -6.63 30.15 -31.78
C ARG A 190 -5.46 29.53 -31.02
N GLN A 191 -4.28 29.89 -31.52
CA GLN A 191 -3.06 30.06 -30.72
C GLN A 191 -3.28 31.12 -29.63
N ILE A 192 -3.08 30.73 -28.37
CA ILE A 192 -2.68 31.64 -27.30
C ILE A 192 -1.31 31.16 -26.86
N ALA A 193 -0.30 31.99 -27.09
CA ALA A 193 1.07 31.74 -26.67
C ALA A 193 1.20 31.80 -25.15
N PRO A 194 1.89 30.86 -24.51
CA PRO A 194 2.60 31.10 -23.27
C PRO A 194 4.10 31.21 -23.55
N THR A 195 4.64 32.40 -23.33
CA THR A 195 6.07 32.70 -23.27
C THR A 195 6.67 31.89 -22.12
N ALA A 196 7.23 30.73 -22.42
CA ALA A 196 8.02 29.96 -21.47
C ALA A 196 9.49 30.32 -21.64
N GLU A 197 10.03 31.03 -20.65
CA GLU A 197 11.47 31.20 -20.46
C GLU A 197 12.13 29.82 -20.40
N SER A 198 12.89 29.52 -21.46
CA SER A 198 13.78 28.37 -21.55
C SER A 198 14.97 28.62 -20.63
N HIS A 199 14.81 28.34 -19.34
CA HIS A 199 15.94 28.16 -18.44
C HIS A 199 16.63 26.84 -18.80
N ARG A 200 17.57 26.95 -19.74
CA ARG A 200 18.54 25.93 -20.10
C ARG A 200 19.40 25.63 -18.86
N PHE A 201 19.02 24.61 -18.10
CA PHE A 201 19.91 24.00 -17.12
C PHE A 201 21.08 23.39 -17.92
N GLU A 202 22.26 23.99 -17.77
CA GLU A 202 23.52 23.32 -18.05
C GLU A 202 23.58 22.09 -17.13
N SER A 203 23.37 20.92 -17.71
CA SER A 203 23.67 19.65 -17.06
C SER A 203 25.17 19.59 -16.84
N GLU A 204 25.61 19.99 -15.65
CA GLU A 204 26.93 19.65 -15.15
C GLU A 204 27.13 18.15 -15.31
N ASN A 205 28.22 17.81 -15.98
CA ASN A 205 28.67 16.47 -16.31
C ASN A 205 29.16 15.79 -15.03
N ILE A 206 28.22 15.39 -14.17
CA ILE A 206 28.52 14.68 -12.92
C ILE A 206 28.89 13.24 -13.30
N PRO A 207 30.13 12.78 -13.01
CA PRO A 207 30.52 11.40 -13.27
C PRO A 207 29.62 10.43 -12.50
N PRO A 208 29.27 9.27 -13.09
CA PRO A 208 28.42 8.29 -12.43
C PRO A 208 29.05 7.84 -11.11
N PRO A 209 28.25 7.67 -10.05
CA PRO A 209 28.75 7.16 -8.78
C PRO A 209 29.34 5.75 -8.97
N PRO A 210 30.40 5.40 -8.22
CA PRO A 210 31.01 4.08 -8.31
C PRO A 210 29.98 3.01 -7.96
N THR A 211 29.82 2.06 -8.87
CA THR A 211 28.96 0.89 -8.72
C THR A 211 29.37 0.13 -7.45
N PRO A 212 28.47 -0.04 -6.45
CA PRO A 212 28.78 -0.86 -5.29
C PRO A 212 28.97 -2.30 -5.78
N GLY A 213 30.21 -2.80 -5.67
CA GLY A 213 30.54 -4.18 -5.98
C GLY A 213 29.68 -5.16 -5.16
N PRO A 214 29.58 -6.43 -5.59
CA PRO A 214 28.77 -7.43 -4.92
C PRO A 214 29.30 -7.67 -3.50
N SER A 215 28.68 -7.00 -2.54
CA SER A 215 28.86 -7.26 -1.12
C SER A 215 28.37 -8.68 -0.86
N GLY A 216 29.32 -9.60 -0.71
CA GLY A 216 29.03 -10.97 -0.32
C GLY A 216 28.12 -10.97 0.91
N PHE A 217 26.92 -11.53 0.74
CA PHE A 217 25.97 -11.81 1.80
C PHE A 217 26.63 -12.75 2.82
N ARG A 218 27.34 -12.18 3.80
CA ARG A 218 27.60 -12.87 5.05
C ARG A 218 26.32 -12.76 5.86
N ASN A 219 25.56 -13.85 5.87
CA ASN A 219 24.43 -14.03 6.76
C ASN A 219 24.85 -13.69 8.19
N PRO A 220 24.10 -12.83 8.90
CA PRO A 220 24.35 -12.58 10.31
C PRO A 220 24.17 -13.89 11.10
N PRO A 221 25.03 -14.17 12.10
CA PRO A 221 24.80 -15.29 12.99
C PRO A 221 23.48 -15.06 13.73
N THR A 222 22.57 -16.02 13.58
CA THR A 222 21.31 -16.07 14.33
C THR A 222 21.63 -16.08 15.83
N PRO A 223 20.98 -15.20 16.63
CA PRO A 223 21.15 -15.23 18.07
C PRO A 223 20.62 -16.56 18.65
N PRO A 224 21.27 -17.14 19.66
CA PRO A 224 20.80 -18.36 20.29
C PRO A 224 19.43 -18.12 20.93
N HIS A 225 18.43 -18.88 20.47
CA HIS A 225 17.08 -18.90 21.01
C HIS A 225 17.13 -19.48 22.43
N ASN A 226 17.16 -18.61 23.43
CA ASN A 226 17.10 -19.00 24.83
C ASN A 226 15.64 -19.27 25.18
N HIS A 227 15.21 -20.53 25.04
CA HIS A 227 13.93 -21.00 25.56
C HIS A 227 14.04 -21.13 27.08
N GLN A 228 13.64 -20.10 27.81
CA GLN A 228 13.23 -20.27 29.20
C GLN A 228 11.72 -20.55 29.25
N PRO A 229 11.27 -21.67 29.85
CA PRO A 229 9.87 -21.87 30.14
C PRO A 229 9.48 -20.96 31.31
N ILE A 230 8.69 -19.93 31.03
CA ILE A 230 8.00 -19.14 32.05
C ILE A 230 6.89 -20.03 32.63
N ASN A 231 7.20 -20.76 33.70
CA ASN A 231 6.18 -21.30 34.59
C ASN A 231 5.61 -20.16 35.44
N ALA A 232 4.66 -19.41 34.87
CA ALA A 232 3.82 -18.51 35.64
C ALA A 232 2.61 -19.31 36.14
N ALA A 233 2.67 -19.71 37.41
CA ALA A 233 1.51 -20.18 38.16
C ALA A 233 0.45 -19.07 38.14
N ILE A 234 -0.67 -19.35 37.48
CA ILE A 234 -1.86 -18.52 37.49
C ILE A 234 -2.53 -18.71 38.85
N ASN A 235 -2.41 -17.71 39.71
CA ASN A 235 -3.28 -17.50 40.86
C ASN A 235 -4.58 -16.85 40.37
N PRO A 236 -5.77 -17.46 40.56
CA PRO A 236 -7.05 -16.79 40.37
C PRO A 236 -7.49 -16.19 41.70
N ALA A 237 -7.10 -14.94 41.96
CA ALA A 237 -7.60 -14.19 43.10
C ALA A 237 -7.98 -12.78 42.67
N SER A 238 -9.29 -12.58 42.52
CA SER A 238 -10.02 -11.41 42.99
C SER A 238 -9.39 -10.03 42.72
N PHE A 239 -9.87 -9.36 41.68
CA PHE A 239 -9.98 -7.90 41.73
C PHE A 239 -11.32 -7.47 41.16
N TYR A 240 -12.30 -7.46 42.06
CA TYR A 240 -13.55 -6.73 41.89
C TYR A 240 -13.26 -5.24 41.72
N GLY A 241 -14.02 -4.59 40.84
CA GLY A 241 -14.40 -3.19 41.03
C GLY A 241 -13.47 -2.14 40.43
N TYR A 242 -13.48 -2.01 39.10
CA TYR A 242 -13.30 -0.69 38.50
C TYR A 242 -14.66 -0.15 38.08
N SER A 243 -15.16 0.74 38.94
CA SER A 243 -16.27 1.65 38.71
C SER A 243 -15.98 2.47 37.44
N LEU A 244 -16.85 2.36 36.44
CA LEU A 244 -16.89 3.25 35.29
C LEU A 244 -17.19 4.67 35.78
N PRO A 245 -16.40 5.70 35.42
CA PRO A 245 -16.82 7.08 35.61
C PRO A 245 -17.94 7.39 34.62
N TYR A 246 -19.13 7.64 35.17
CA TYR A 246 -20.21 8.36 34.50
C TYR A 246 -19.65 9.68 33.93
N HIS A 247 -19.61 9.82 32.62
CA HIS A 247 -19.48 11.13 31.99
C HIS A 247 -20.86 11.77 31.93
N PRO A 248 -21.12 12.88 32.66
CA PRO A 248 -22.37 13.61 32.53
C PRO A 248 -22.44 14.24 31.13
N LEU A 249 -23.61 14.08 30.51
CA LEU A 249 -24.04 14.82 29.32
C LEU A 249 -23.99 16.32 29.61
N SER A 250 -22.88 16.98 29.24
CA SER A 250 -22.82 18.43 29.16
C SER A 250 -23.56 18.89 27.92
N SER A 251 -24.84 19.12 28.16
CA SER A 251 -25.72 20.04 27.45
C SER A 251 -25.03 21.40 27.20
N LEU A 252 -25.45 22.04 26.11
CA LEU A 252 -25.31 23.48 25.81
C LEU A 252 -23.92 23.97 25.38
N ARG A 253 -23.71 24.03 24.05
CA ARG A 253 -23.02 25.18 23.47
C ARG A 253 -23.73 25.68 22.21
N SER A 254 -24.47 26.75 22.47
CA SER A 254 -25.05 27.85 21.69
C SER A 254 -25.03 27.84 20.14
N PRO A 255 -26.12 28.33 19.53
CA PRO A 255 -26.22 28.53 18.08
C PRO A 255 -25.24 29.61 17.59
N LEU A 256 -24.65 29.35 16.41
CA LEU A 256 -23.85 30.29 15.64
C LEU A 256 -24.65 31.58 15.34
N PRO A 257 -24.07 32.78 15.49
CA PRO A 257 -24.70 33.99 14.97
C PRO A 257 -24.77 33.94 13.44
N PRO A 258 -25.86 34.44 12.82
CA PRO A 258 -26.00 34.45 11.37
C PRO A 258 -24.95 35.36 10.70
N PRO A 259 -24.58 35.05 9.44
CA PRO A 259 -23.59 35.83 8.70
C PRO A 259 -24.05 37.28 8.50
N GLN A 260 -23.19 38.23 8.85
CA GLN A 260 -23.36 39.63 8.48
C GLN A 260 -23.09 39.77 6.98
N TYR A 261 -24.15 39.88 6.18
CA TYR A 261 -24.03 40.32 4.80
C TYR A 261 -23.81 41.84 4.76
N PRO A 262 -22.87 42.35 3.96
CA PRO A 262 -22.73 43.79 3.75
C PRO A 262 -23.99 44.35 3.07
N PRO A 263 -24.39 45.59 3.39
CA PRO A 263 -25.58 46.21 2.82
C PRO A 263 -25.41 46.42 1.31
N TYR A 264 -26.28 45.80 0.51
CA TYR A 264 -26.39 46.10 -0.91
C TYR A 264 -26.88 47.55 -1.08
N PRO A 265 -26.19 48.40 -1.87
CA PRO A 265 -26.71 49.71 -2.21
C PRO A 265 -27.93 49.56 -3.11
N TRP A 266 -29.04 50.12 -2.64
CA TRP A 266 -30.29 50.27 -3.38
C TRP A 266 -30.05 51.12 -4.64
N CYS A 267 -30.27 50.54 -5.83
CA CYS A 267 -30.49 51.30 -7.05
C CYS A 267 -32.01 51.55 -7.20
N PRO A 268 -32.48 52.81 -7.23
CA PRO A 268 -33.86 53.11 -7.59
C PRO A 268 -34.09 52.99 -9.12
N PRO A 269 -35.32 52.71 -9.55
CA PRO A 269 -35.66 52.59 -10.97
C PRO A 269 -35.72 53.96 -11.67
N GLN A 270 -35.28 53.99 -12.94
CA GLN A 270 -35.69 54.95 -13.96
C GLN A 270 -36.29 54.21 -15.14
#